data_AF-A0A3D0CS99-F1
#
_entry.id   AF-A0A3D0CS99-F1
#
_cell.length_a   1.000
_cell.length_b   1.000
_cell.length_c   1.000
_cell.angle_alpha   90.00
_cell.angle_beta   90.00
_cell.angle_gamma   90.00
#
_symmetry.space_group_name_H-M   'P 1'
#
loop_
_entity.id
_entity.type
_entity.pdbx_description
1 polymer ?
#
loop_
_entity_poly.entity_id
_entity_poly.type
_entity_poly.pdbx_seq_one_letter_code
_entity_poly.pdbx_strand_id
1 'polypeptide(L)'
;MNVDLGDADAGVAVAISVINDYLVELARIGRLPQSVTLQRSIAGIDLDITVLIDPPTFEMARPAGAEPYTRLVLTGTIEVRLAGQPDAPPAVFPLDAKVKIAIVLVPADPVPVIGLEYQGADGPPALPVTEADLDALFASDDIRPVLDGTRIDLAGPLVEGLNVSRFPPPATPPDPATWTVTLHLMPGAEGTDDSFACLVGPPGTTAIPGQQESFVALRTGLAIAYNRSFLDLMLERGANAKIGQTINDAEILDLVLAMTDQSISVDGRAVRRVTALPDVDISFAGPMLPVLVRGTTVMNFDVSGVDVDVADEDELFFNVLKWFVTIFAGALLFTGLASVTLLGIALWLTAVQKVWNADVEIENAPNTLRDSLASALGAQLSQLADALDDDTDVGELRIDATPDSVVVVQGNMVFLAQILVRPITAGMRSAEYSKKLRRFVIFELEDGRRFRAQELARLMAAGKVTVPGFQDVDGNYLRANPDDVEANNLLRRFKQNFTTEVVLRSVRR
;
A
#
# COMPACT_ATOMS: atom_id res chain seq x y z
N MET A 1 12.23 -8.00 -4.21
CA MET A 1 11.07 -8.26 -3.35
C MET A 1 10.56 -9.65 -3.65
N ASN A 2 10.73 -10.56 -2.69
CA ASN A 2 10.15 -11.88 -2.70
C ASN A 2 9.18 -11.98 -1.52
N VAL A 3 8.00 -12.56 -1.71
CA VAL A 3 6.98 -12.64 -0.66
C VAL A 3 6.47 -14.05 -0.58
N ASP A 4 6.65 -14.67 0.59
CA ASP A 4 6.07 -15.95 0.93
C ASP A 4 5.66 -15.91 2.41
N LEU A 5 4.36 -15.82 2.64
CA LEU A 5 3.78 -15.73 3.97
C LEU A 5 3.60 -17.11 4.64
N GLY A 6 4.00 -18.20 3.96
CA GLY A 6 3.81 -19.56 4.45
C GLY A 6 2.32 -19.85 4.67
N ASP A 7 2.00 -20.27 5.90
CA ASP A 7 0.63 -20.61 6.31
C ASP A 7 -0.19 -19.40 6.82
N ALA A 8 0.40 -18.20 6.86
CA ALA A 8 -0.34 -16.99 7.21
C ALA A 8 -1.24 -16.56 6.06
N ASP A 9 -2.47 -16.11 6.38
CA ASP A 9 -3.41 -15.56 5.40
C ASP A 9 -3.00 -14.15 4.96
N ALA A 10 -2.43 -13.38 5.88
CA ALA A 10 -1.94 -12.03 5.63
C ALA A 10 -0.82 -11.64 6.59
N GLY A 11 -0.10 -10.57 6.23
CA GLY A 11 0.92 -9.98 7.07
C GLY A 11 1.05 -8.48 6.85
N VAL A 12 1.29 -7.74 7.93
CA VAL A 12 1.65 -6.32 7.89
C VAL A 12 3.12 -6.20 8.28
N ALA A 13 3.94 -5.64 7.40
CA ALA A 13 5.33 -5.31 7.66
C ALA A 13 5.54 -3.80 7.74
N VAL A 14 6.35 -3.38 8.72
CA VAL A 14 6.70 -1.98 8.95
C VAL A 14 8.21 -1.86 8.95
N ALA A 15 8.74 -0.89 8.21
CA ALA A 15 10.17 -0.66 8.16
C ALA A 15 10.70 -0.19 9.52
N ILE A 16 11.88 -0.68 9.90
CA ILE A 16 12.62 -0.27 11.10
C ILE A 16 12.92 1.23 11.09
N SER A 17 13.09 1.81 9.90
CA SER A 17 13.25 3.26 9.72
C SER A 17 12.05 4.08 10.21
N VAL A 18 10.83 3.51 10.22
CA VAL A 18 9.63 4.17 10.77
C VAL A 18 9.75 4.29 12.29
N ILE A 19 10.18 3.23 12.98
CA ILE A 19 10.43 3.27 14.43
C ILE A 19 11.59 4.20 14.76
N ASN A 20 12.64 4.21 13.93
CA ASN A 20 13.72 5.17 14.07
C ASN A 20 13.21 6.62 13.98
N ASP A 21 12.45 6.95 12.93
CA ASP A 21 11.91 8.30 12.75
C ASP A 21 10.95 8.68 13.89
N TYR A 22 10.20 7.73 14.45
CA TYR A 22 9.39 7.92 15.66
C TYR A 22 10.23 8.27 16.89
N LEU A 23 11.28 7.50 17.19
CA LEU A 23 12.15 7.78 18.34
C LEU A 23 12.91 9.10 18.18
N VAL A 24 13.36 9.42 16.98
CA VAL A 24 13.99 10.72 16.67
C VAL A 24 13.02 11.87 16.89
N GLU A 25 11.76 11.71 16.46
CA GLU A 25 10.73 12.73 16.66
C GLU A 25 10.39 12.92 18.14
N LEU A 26 10.28 11.84 18.91
CA LEU A 26 10.13 11.91 20.37
C LEU A 26 11.29 12.64 21.06
N ALA A 27 12.52 12.40 20.62
CA ALA A 27 13.68 13.16 21.09
C ALA A 27 13.59 14.65 20.72
N ARG A 28 13.15 14.97 19.50
CA ARG A 28 12.98 16.36 19.03
C ARG A 28 11.96 17.14 19.87
N ILE A 29 10.86 16.50 20.28
CA ILE A 29 9.82 17.13 21.11
C ILE A 29 10.11 17.02 22.62
N GLY A 30 11.28 16.51 23.01
CA GLY A 30 11.74 16.46 24.40
C GLY A 30 11.07 15.37 25.25
N ARG A 31 10.51 14.33 24.63
CA ARG A 31 9.93 13.16 25.34
C ARG A 31 10.96 12.08 25.65
N LEU A 32 12.07 12.06 24.91
CA LEU A 32 13.26 11.31 25.29
C LEU A 32 14.30 12.27 25.90
N PRO A 33 14.99 11.87 26.98
CA PRO A 33 15.99 12.72 27.62
C PRO A 33 17.17 12.96 26.65
N GLN A 34 17.50 14.23 26.42
CA GLN A 34 18.68 14.64 25.63
C GLN A 34 19.92 14.85 26.52
N SER A 35 19.74 14.85 27.84
CA SER A 35 20.81 14.99 28.81
C SER A 35 20.49 14.14 30.04
N VAL A 36 21.48 13.39 30.52
CA VAL A 36 21.38 12.59 31.74
C VAL A 36 22.56 12.93 32.64
N THR A 37 22.31 13.21 33.91
CA THR A 37 23.39 13.47 34.89
C THR A 37 23.52 12.27 35.82
N LEU A 38 24.75 11.76 35.93
CA LEU A 38 25.13 10.63 36.76
C LEU A 38 26.18 11.11 37.77
N GLN A 39 26.10 10.64 39.02
CA GLN A 39 27.15 10.87 40.02
C GLN A 39 27.91 9.59 40.26
N ARG A 40 29.25 9.65 40.22
CA ARG A 40 30.11 8.49 40.43
C ARG A 40 31.27 8.79 41.34
N SER A 41 31.61 7.85 42.21
CA SER A 41 32.87 7.86 42.95
C SER A 41 33.83 6.86 42.31
N ILE A 42 34.92 7.35 41.70
CA ILE A 42 35.96 6.52 41.08
C ILE A 42 37.25 6.72 41.84
N ALA A 43 37.80 5.66 42.43
CA ALA A 43 39.02 5.70 43.23
C ALA A 43 38.99 6.75 44.37
N GLY A 44 37.80 7.00 44.95
CA GLY A 44 37.61 7.99 46.02
C GLY A 44 37.48 9.44 45.55
N ILE A 45 37.35 9.66 44.24
CA ILE A 45 37.07 10.95 43.63
C ILE A 45 35.62 10.96 43.16
N ASP A 46 34.84 11.89 43.68
CA ASP A 46 33.46 12.10 43.25
C ASP A 46 33.43 12.93 41.96
N LEU A 47 32.68 12.44 40.99
CA LEU A 47 32.58 12.95 39.62
C LEU A 47 31.11 13.18 39.28
N ASP A 48 30.82 14.34 38.71
CA ASP A 48 29.57 14.64 38.04
C ASP A 48 29.75 14.34 36.54
N ILE A 49 29.02 13.35 36.03
CA ILE A 49 29.06 12.91 34.64
C ILE A 49 27.77 13.38 33.97
N THR A 50 27.86 14.23 32.97
CA THR A 50 26.71 14.65 32.15
C THR A 50 26.82 14.01 30.78
N VAL A 51 25.83 13.21 30.41
CA VAL A 51 25.73 12.55 29.11
C VAL A 51 24.76 13.34 28.26
N LEU A 52 25.28 13.98 27.21
CA LEU A 52 24.50 14.63 26.16
C LEU A 52 24.24 13.62 25.05
N ILE A 53 22.98 13.39 24.73
CA ILE A 53 22.54 12.33 23.83
C ILE A 53 22.07 12.97 22.52
N ASP A 54 22.73 12.61 21.42
CA ASP A 54 22.29 12.94 20.07
C ASP A 54 21.00 12.16 19.72
N PRO A 55 20.24 12.58 18.68
CA PRO A 55 19.08 11.82 18.24
C PRO A 55 19.41 10.34 18.03
N PRO A 56 18.67 9.43 18.68
CA PRO A 56 19.06 8.02 18.70
C PRO A 56 18.85 7.38 17.33
N THR A 57 19.63 6.34 17.04
CA THR A 57 19.47 5.56 15.80
C THR A 57 18.97 4.16 16.13
N PHE A 58 17.78 3.81 15.64
CA PHE A 58 17.20 2.47 15.79
C PHE A 58 17.44 1.65 14.53
N GLU A 59 18.06 0.49 14.68
CA GLU A 59 18.47 -0.35 13.56
C GLU A 59 18.30 -1.84 13.83
N MET A 60 18.29 -2.64 12.76
CA MET A 60 18.35 -4.09 12.84
C MET A 60 19.81 -4.55 12.75
N ALA A 61 20.30 -5.17 13.81
CA ALA A 61 21.60 -5.84 13.82
C ALA A 61 21.47 -7.23 13.19
N ARG A 62 22.40 -7.55 12.29
CA ARG A 62 22.47 -8.83 11.58
C ARG A 62 23.81 -9.55 11.85
N PRO A 63 24.00 -10.09 13.06
CA PRO A 63 25.22 -10.82 13.38
C PRO A 63 25.39 -12.04 12.47
N ALA A 64 26.62 -12.30 12.03
CA ALA A 64 26.91 -13.47 11.20
C ALA A 64 26.62 -14.77 11.98
N GLY A 65 25.71 -15.60 11.46
CA GLY A 65 25.39 -16.91 12.05
C GLY A 65 24.48 -16.86 13.29
N ALA A 66 23.80 -15.74 13.54
CA ALA A 66 22.80 -15.61 14.60
C ALA A 66 21.54 -14.89 14.07
N GLU A 67 20.43 -15.02 14.80
CA GLU A 67 19.18 -14.36 14.43
C GLU A 67 19.31 -12.83 14.48
N PRO A 68 18.64 -12.10 13.56
CA PRO A 68 18.60 -10.66 13.63
C PRO A 68 17.92 -10.20 14.91
N TYR A 69 18.34 -9.04 15.42
CA TYR A 69 17.70 -8.37 16.55
C TYR A 69 17.71 -6.87 16.32
N THR A 70 16.86 -6.14 17.03
CA THR A 70 16.80 -4.69 16.96
C THR A 70 17.57 -4.06 18.11
N ARG A 71 18.21 -2.92 17.82
CA ARG A 71 18.97 -2.17 18.82
C ARG A 71 18.82 -0.67 18.62
N LEU A 72 18.97 0.05 19.73
CA LEU A 72 19.10 1.50 19.75
C LEU A 72 20.57 1.85 19.96
N VAL A 73 21.11 2.64 19.04
CA VAL A 73 22.45 3.23 19.12
C VAL A 73 22.32 4.63 19.70
N LEU A 74 22.97 4.84 20.83
CA LEU A 74 23.05 6.09 21.55
C LEU A 74 24.42 6.71 21.30
N THR A 75 24.44 7.83 20.59
CA THR A 75 25.65 8.62 20.34
C THR A 75 25.56 9.97 21.03
N GLY A 76 26.68 10.68 21.11
CA GLY A 76 26.72 12.01 21.71
C GLY A 76 28.01 12.27 22.46
N THR A 77 27.90 13.01 23.55
CA THR A 77 29.04 13.54 24.29
C THR A 77 28.90 13.28 25.78
N ILE A 78 29.96 12.78 26.41
CA ILE A 78 30.06 12.59 27.86
C ILE A 78 30.97 13.68 28.41
N GLU A 79 30.44 14.50 29.30
CA GLU A 79 31.18 15.51 30.06
C GLU A 79 31.43 15.02 31.48
N VAL A 80 32.68 15.02 31.92
CA VAL A 80 33.07 14.62 33.27
C VAL A 80 33.66 15.82 34.00
N ARG A 81 33.07 16.15 35.15
CA ARG A 81 33.54 17.20 36.07
C ARG A 81 33.82 16.60 37.44
N LEU A 82 34.71 17.23 38.20
CA LEU A 82 34.84 16.95 39.63
C LEU A 82 33.58 17.42 40.34
N ALA A 83 33.05 16.59 41.24
CA ALA A 83 31.83 16.91 41.97
C ALA A 83 31.98 18.22 42.74
N GLY A 84 30.98 19.09 42.67
CA GLY A 84 30.98 20.39 43.33
C GLY A 84 31.83 21.47 42.62
N GLN A 85 32.33 21.21 41.41
CA GLN A 85 33.00 22.20 40.55
C GLN A 85 32.26 22.39 39.22
N PRO A 86 31.04 22.98 39.23
CA PRO A 86 30.20 23.08 38.03
C PRO A 86 30.83 23.94 36.92
N ASP A 87 31.63 24.95 37.29
CA ASP A 87 32.26 25.89 36.36
C ASP A 87 33.62 25.39 35.81
N ALA A 88 34.11 24.23 36.25
CA ALA A 88 35.35 23.68 35.75
C ALA A 88 35.18 23.18 34.30
N PRO A 89 36.19 23.35 33.43
CA PRO A 89 36.16 22.81 32.08
C PRO A 89 36.04 21.27 32.16
N PRO A 90 35.00 20.67 31.54
CA PRO A 90 34.80 19.22 31.61
C PRO A 90 35.85 18.47 30.80
N ALA A 91 36.18 17.26 31.24
CA ALA A 91 36.82 16.28 30.36
C ALA A 91 35.73 15.69 29.45
N VAL A 92 35.98 15.66 28.14
CA VAL A 92 34.99 15.31 27.13
C VAL A 92 35.35 13.99 26.45
N PHE A 93 34.39 13.07 26.37
CA PHE A 93 34.52 11.77 25.73
C PHE A 93 33.34 11.55 24.77
N PRO A 94 33.53 10.79 23.66
CA PRO A 94 32.40 10.40 22.83
C PRO A 94 31.52 9.37 23.54
N LEU A 95 30.21 9.50 23.41
CA LEU A 95 29.26 8.44 23.74
C LEU A 95 29.13 7.51 22.53
N ASP A 96 29.36 6.23 22.75
CA ASP A 96 28.98 5.13 21.85
C ASP A 96 28.47 4.00 22.74
N ALA A 97 27.15 3.93 22.86
CA ALA A 97 26.46 2.91 23.63
C ALA A 97 25.37 2.28 22.76
N LYS A 98 25.14 0.99 22.93
CA LYS A 98 24.14 0.25 22.19
C LYS A 98 23.30 -0.54 23.18
N VAL A 99 22.00 -0.56 22.96
CA VAL A 99 21.06 -1.30 23.79
C VAL A 99 20.13 -2.13 22.93
N LYS A 100 19.80 -3.33 23.40
CA LYS A 100 18.83 -4.19 22.74
C LYS A 100 17.43 -3.72 23.09
N ILE A 101 16.66 -3.38 22.06
CA ILE A 101 15.26 -3.02 22.19
C ILE A 101 14.50 -4.00 21.29
N ALA A 102 13.86 -5.00 21.87
CA ALA A 102 13.09 -5.98 21.13
C ALA A 102 11.73 -5.43 20.73
N ILE A 103 11.29 -5.81 19.53
CA ILE A 103 9.91 -5.62 19.09
C ILE A 103 9.17 -6.90 19.49
N VAL A 104 8.11 -6.77 20.29
CA VAL A 104 7.42 -7.91 20.91
C VAL A 104 5.91 -7.82 20.75
N LEU A 105 5.23 -8.97 20.81
CA LEU A 105 3.78 -9.02 20.95
C LEU A 105 3.41 -8.85 22.42
N VAL A 106 2.67 -7.79 22.72
CA VAL A 106 2.15 -7.47 24.04
C VAL A 106 0.69 -7.93 24.10
N PRO A 107 0.29 -8.70 25.13
CA PRO A 107 -1.11 -9.11 25.29
C PRO A 107 -2.07 -7.90 25.32
N ALA A 108 -3.12 -7.97 24.52
CA ALA A 108 -4.22 -7.01 24.45
C ALA A 108 -5.52 -7.77 24.10
N ASP A 109 -6.68 -7.15 24.36
CA ASP A 109 -8.00 -7.75 24.15
C ASP A 109 -8.66 -7.15 22.89
N PRO A 110 -9.08 -7.95 21.89
CA PRO A 110 -9.02 -9.41 21.82
C PRO A 110 -7.74 -9.97 21.17
N VAL A 111 -6.93 -9.14 20.53
CA VAL A 111 -5.73 -9.54 19.77
C VAL A 111 -4.52 -8.79 20.32
N PRO A 112 -3.33 -9.42 20.44
CA PRO A 112 -2.13 -8.74 20.90
C PRO A 112 -1.71 -7.58 19.99
N VAL A 113 -1.07 -6.58 20.57
CA VAL A 113 -0.50 -5.42 19.87
C VAL A 113 1.02 -5.49 19.88
N ILE A 114 1.67 -4.69 19.03
CA ILE A 114 3.12 -4.63 18.96
C ILE A 114 3.64 -3.59 19.95
N GLY A 115 4.67 -3.94 20.72
CA GLY A 115 5.34 -3.06 21.67
C GLY A 115 6.85 -3.14 21.59
N LEU A 116 7.51 -2.32 22.40
CA LEU A 116 8.96 -2.26 22.53
C LEU A 116 9.38 -2.71 23.93
N GLU A 117 10.41 -3.54 24.02
CA GLU A 117 10.94 -4.07 25.28
C GLU A 117 12.46 -3.89 25.35
N TYR A 118 12.96 -3.33 26.44
CA TYR A 118 14.40 -3.26 26.70
C TYR A 118 14.95 -4.61 27.17
N GLN A 119 16.01 -5.09 26.51
CA GLN A 119 16.64 -6.40 26.79
C GLN A 119 18.10 -6.30 27.28
N GLY A 120 18.53 -5.12 27.72
CA GLY A 120 19.89 -4.89 28.22
C GLY A 120 20.83 -4.25 27.20
N ALA A 121 22.07 -4.01 27.62
CA ALA A 121 23.13 -3.47 26.76
C ALA A 121 23.53 -4.44 25.63
N ASP A 122 23.86 -3.89 24.47
CA ASP A 122 24.44 -4.61 23.32
C ASP A 122 25.96 -4.44 23.30
N GLY A 123 26.63 -5.09 24.25
CA GLY A 123 28.07 -4.98 24.47
C GLY A 123 28.46 -3.85 25.42
N PRO A 124 29.76 -3.76 25.78
CA PRO A 124 30.23 -2.81 26.79
C PRO A 124 30.17 -1.36 26.25
N PRO A 125 29.53 -0.42 26.97
CA PRO A 125 29.48 0.98 26.56
C PRO A 125 30.84 1.68 26.73
N ALA A 126 30.99 2.84 26.08
CA ALA A 126 32.14 3.70 26.27
C ALA A 126 32.24 4.18 27.73
N LEU A 127 33.40 3.97 28.36
CA LEU A 127 33.69 4.53 29.69
C LEU A 127 33.60 6.07 29.64
N PRO A 128 33.11 6.73 30.69
CA PRO A 128 32.79 6.19 32.02
C PRO A 128 31.38 5.60 32.20
N VAL A 129 30.58 5.49 31.14
CA VAL A 129 29.24 4.88 31.21
C VAL A 129 29.39 3.35 31.36
N THR A 130 28.47 2.74 32.12
CA THR A 130 28.44 1.30 32.39
C THR A 130 27.10 0.70 31.99
N GLU A 131 27.04 -0.63 31.84
CA GLU A 131 25.78 -1.35 31.54
C GLU A 131 24.70 -1.05 32.59
N ALA A 132 25.08 -0.98 33.87
CA ALA A 132 24.15 -0.64 34.96
C ALA A 132 23.58 0.79 34.85
N ASP A 133 24.32 1.74 34.27
CA ASP A 133 23.78 3.09 34.02
C ASP A 133 22.73 3.05 32.92
N LEU A 134 22.95 2.24 31.87
CA LEU A 134 21.98 2.05 30.80
C LEU A 134 20.73 1.35 31.34
N ASP A 135 20.89 0.28 32.12
CA ASP A 135 19.76 -0.41 32.75
C ASP A 135 18.93 0.54 33.63
N ALA A 136 19.60 1.38 34.42
CA ALA A 136 18.93 2.38 35.26
C ALA A 136 18.20 3.46 34.41
N LEU A 137 18.82 3.91 33.31
CA LEU A 137 18.23 4.88 32.40
C LEU A 137 16.96 4.31 31.72
N PHE A 138 17.00 3.07 31.25
CA PHE A 138 15.83 2.43 30.60
C PHE A 138 14.76 1.98 31.60
N ALA A 139 15.11 1.80 32.87
CA ALA A 139 14.16 1.58 33.95
C ALA A 139 13.58 2.88 34.55
N SER A 140 14.09 4.05 34.14
CA SER A 140 13.69 5.35 34.68
C SER A 140 12.26 5.74 34.28
N ASP A 141 11.67 6.65 35.07
CA ASP A 141 10.36 7.24 34.78
C ASP A 141 10.35 8.11 33.52
N ASP A 142 11.52 8.43 32.95
CA ASP A 142 11.62 9.24 31.73
C ASP A 142 11.50 8.38 30.46
N ILE A 143 12.06 7.15 30.45
CA ILE A 143 12.10 6.30 29.25
C ILE A 143 11.09 5.16 29.33
N ARG A 144 10.92 4.54 30.49
CA ARG A 144 10.06 3.37 30.63
C ARG A 144 8.61 3.64 30.17
N PRO A 145 7.97 4.77 30.56
CA PRO A 145 6.62 5.08 30.07
C PRO A 145 6.56 5.28 28.55
N VAL A 146 7.64 5.71 27.90
CA VAL A 146 7.69 5.84 26.44
C VAL A 146 7.68 4.47 25.77
N LEU A 147 8.48 3.52 26.26
CA LEU A 147 8.49 2.15 25.75
C LEU A 147 7.18 1.41 26.05
N ASP A 148 6.67 1.57 27.28
CA ASP A 148 5.40 0.97 27.72
C ASP A 148 4.18 1.61 27.03
N GLY A 149 4.27 2.89 26.64
CA GLY A 149 3.22 3.63 25.93
C GLY A 149 3.25 3.44 24.42
N THR A 150 4.38 2.99 23.85
CA THR A 150 4.47 2.72 22.41
C THR A 150 3.78 1.40 22.10
N ARG A 151 2.55 1.49 21.59
CA ARG A 151 1.72 0.35 21.18
C ARG A 151 1.24 0.58 19.75
N ILE A 152 1.45 -0.41 18.89
CA ILE A 152 1.07 -0.37 17.48
C ILE A 152 0.07 -1.49 17.24
N ASP A 153 -1.19 -1.13 17.01
CA ASP A 153 -2.25 -2.10 16.73
C ASP A 153 -2.31 -2.41 15.23
N LEU A 154 -1.56 -3.43 14.81
CA LEU A 154 -1.60 -3.94 13.43
C LEU A 154 -2.43 -5.22 13.31
N ALA A 155 -2.48 -6.02 14.37
CA ALA A 155 -3.07 -7.35 14.34
C ALA A 155 -4.60 -7.29 14.50
N GLY A 156 -5.13 -6.39 15.34
CA GLY A 156 -6.57 -6.26 15.56
C GLY A 156 -7.34 -5.97 14.28
N PRO A 157 -7.03 -4.86 13.57
CA PRO A 157 -7.69 -4.52 12.30
C PRO A 157 -7.53 -5.60 11.23
N LEU A 158 -6.37 -6.27 11.18
CA LEU A 158 -6.13 -7.35 10.23
C LEU A 158 -7.00 -8.57 10.52
N VAL A 159 -7.08 -9.01 11.78
CA VAL A 159 -7.94 -10.12 12.20
C VAL A 159 -9.41 -9.81 11.95
N GLU A 160 -9.85 -8.58 12.22
CA GLU A 160 -11.22 -8.14 11.94
C GLU A 160 -11.52 -8.23 10.43
N GLY A 161 -10.66 -7.64 9.59
CA GLY A 161 -10.80 -7.70 8.14
C GLY A 161 -10.82 -9.13 7.61
N LEU A 162 -9.93 -10.00 8.11
CA LEU A 162 -9.88 -11.41 7.73
C LEU A 162 -11.10 -12.20 8.20
N ASN A 163 -11.65 -11.90 9.38
CA ASN A 163 -12.88 -12.54 9.85
C ASN A 163 -14.07 -12.24 8.92
N VAL A 164 -14.22 -10.97 8.53
CA VAL A 164 -15.30 -10.51 7.64
C VAL A 164 -15.17 -11.13 6.25
N SER A 165 -13.96 -11.19 5.70
CA SER A 165 -13.72 -11.71 4.36
C SER A 165 -13.74 -13.24 4.30
N ARG A 166 -13.11 -13.92 5.27
CA ARG A 166 -12.94 -15.38 5.27
C ARG A 166 -14.21 -16.11 5.70
N PHE A 167 -15.07 -15.50 6.52
CA PHE A 167 -16.29 -16.13 7.03
C PHE A 167 -17.53 -15.27 6.76
N PRO A 168 -17.92 -15.07 5.49
CA PRO A 168 -19.11 -14.30 5.15
C PRO A 168 -20.38 -15.04 5.61
N PRO A 169 -21.46 -14.31 5.92
CA PRO A 169 -22.74 -14.92 6.30
C PRO A 169 -23.20 -15.97 5.27
N PRO A 170 -23.72 -17.13 5.71
CA PRO A 170 -24.16 -17.46 7.07
C PRO A 170 -23.09 -18.10 7.97
N ALA A 171 -21.82 -18.12 7.56
CA ALA A 171 -20.76 -18.67 8.40
C ALA A 171 -20.61 -17.86 9.70
N THR A 172 -20.35 -18.53 10.81
CA THR A 172 -20.01 -17.87 12.08
C THR A 172 -18.49 -17.69 12.12
N PRO A 173 -17.97 -16.44 12.16
CA PRO A 173 -16.54 -16.22 12.28
C PRO A 173 -16.02 -16.74 13.63
N PRO A 174 -14.78 -17.23 13.69
CA PRO A 174 -14.15 -17.59 14.95
C PRO A 174 -13.92 -16.35 15.83
N ASP A 175 -13.75 -16.59 17.13
CA ASP A 175 -13.36 -15.55 18.08
C ASP A 175 -12.00 -14.94 17.66
N PRO A 176 -11.86 -13.61 17.51
CA PRO A 176 -10.60 -12.94 17.20
C PRO A 176 -9.42 -13.41 18.06
N ALA A 177 -9.64 -13.73 19.34
CA ALA A 177 -8.58 -14.18 20.24
C ALA A 177 -8.02 -15.58 19.89
N THR A 178 -8.69 -16.33 19.03
CA THR A 178 -8.26 -17.67 18.57
C THR A 178 -7.41 -17.65 17.30
N TRP A 179 -7.26 -16.48 16.67
CA TRP A 179 -6.38 -16.31 15.52
C TRP A 179 -4.91 -16.42 15.93
N THR A 180 -4.10 -17.03 15.06
CA THR A 180 -2.66 -17.12 15.30
C THR A 180 -2.02 -15.81 14.84
N VAL A 181 -1.37 -15.11 15.76
CA VAL A 181 -0.58 -13.90 15.48
C VAL A 181 0.87 -14.16 15.84
N THR A 182 1.78 -13.92 14.90
CA THR A 182 3.22 -14.03 15.13
C THR A 182 3.94 -12.77 14.66
N LEU A 183 5.13 -12.55 15.21
CA LEU A 183 5.98 -11.41 14.90
C LEU A 183 7.38 -11.89 14.51
N HIS A 184 7.88 -11.38 13.39
CA HIS A 184 9.18 -11.76 12.85
C HIS A 184 9.97 -10.52 12.46
N LEU A 185 11.28 -10.55 12.70
CA LEU A 185 12.21 -9.59 12.09
C LEU A 185 12.56 -10.08 10.69
N MET A 186 12.37 -9.21 9.71
CA MET A 186 12.50 -9.50 8.29
C MET A 186 13.61 -8.60 7.70
N PRO A 187 14.85 -9.09 7.60
CA PRO A 187 15.96 -8.40 6.95
C PRO A 187 15.63 -7.93 5.52
N GLY A 188 15.95 -6.68 5.21
CA GLY A 188 15.86 -6.14 3.85
C GLY A 188 16.92 -6.71 2.92
N ALA A 189 16.60 -6.73 1.63
CA ALA A 189 17.46 -7.12 0.53
C ALA A 189 17.54 -6.00 -0.52
N GLU A 190 17.97 -6.31 -1.74
CA GLU A 190 18.01 -5.31 -2.81
C GLU A 190 16.61 -4.80 -3.13
N GLY A 191 16.37 -3.51 -2.84
CA GLY A 191 15.09 -2.85 -3.09
C GLY A 191 14.05 -2.97 -1.97
N THR A 192 14.40 -3.53 -0.81
CA THR A 192 13.52 -3.59 0.38
C THR A 192 14.21 -3.06 1.63
N ASP A 193 13.44 -2.47 2.54
CA ASP A 193 13.92 -1.94 3.82
C ASP A 193 13.89 -3.02 4.91
N ASP A 194 14.74 -2.89 5.93
CA ASP A 194 14.66 -3.73 7.13
C ASP A 194 13.32 -3.50 7.80
N SER A 195 12.65 -4.57 8.21
CA SER A 195 11.30 -4.48 8.75
C SER A 195 11.04 -5.50 9.84
N PHE A 196 9.98 -5.29 10.60
CA PHE A 196 9.30 -6.35 11.32
C PHE A 196 7.97 -6.64 10.63
N ALA A 197 7.52 -7.90 10.68
CA ALA A 197 6.26 -8.33 10.11
C ALA A 197 5.40 -9.01 11.18
N CYS A 198 4.17 -8.51 11.32
CA CYS A 198 3.10 -9.16 12.06
C CYS A 198 2.30 -10.03 11.09
N LEU A 199 2.32 -11.34 11.28
CA LEU A 199 1.64 -12.31 10.44
C LEU A 199 0.41 -12.87 11.15
N VAL A 200 -0.67 -13.01 10.41
CA VAL A 200 -1.96 -13.47 10.92
C VAL A 200 -2.41 -14.67 10.11
N GLY A 201 -2.66 -15.78 10.81
CA GLY A 201 -3.16 -17.02 10.25
C GLY A 201 -4.43 -17.48 10.96
N PRO A 202 -5.30 -18.25 10.26
CA PRO A 202 -6.55 -18.72 10.83
C PRO A 202 -6.29 -19.67 12.02
N PRO A 203 -7.27 -19.87 12.91
CA PRO A 203 -7.10 -20.70 14.09
C PRO A 203 -6.54 -22.09 13.75
N GLY A 204 -5.50 -22.50 14.48
CA GLY A 204 -4.83 -23.80 14.28
C GLY A 204 -3.66 -23.79 13.27
N THR A 205 -3.32 -22.63 12.71
CA THR A 205 -2.09 -22.45 11.90
C THR A 205 -0.94 -21.91 12.74
N THR A 206 0.28 -21.95 12.20
CA THR A 206 1.49 -21.43 12.88
C THR A 206 1.89 -20.03 12.41
N ALA A 207 1.30 -19.50 11.33
CA ALA A 207 1.57 -18.19 10.74
C ALA A 207 3.07 -17.84 10.68
N ILE A 208 3.91 -18.76 10.19
CA ILE A 208 5.36 -18.57 10.03
C ILE A 208 5.62 -18.22 8.56
N PRO A 209 6.45 -17.20 8.26
CA PRO A 209 6.72 -16.84 6.88
C PRO A 209 7.55 -17.92 6.19
N GLY A 210 7.23 -18.23 4.93
CA GLY A 210 8.03 -19.14 4.11
C GLY A 210 9.37 -18.54 3.69
N GLN A 211 9.49 -17.22 3.69
CA GLN A 211 10.74 -16.49 3.46
C GLN A 211 10.97 -15.42 4.54
N GLN A 212 12.22 -15.29 5.01
CA GLN A 212 12.62 -14.29 6.01
C GLN A 212 13.13 -12.97 5.39
N GLU A 213 12.80 -12.67 4.13
CA GLU A 213 13.15 -11.41 3.47
C GLU A 213 12.04 -10.37 3.68
N SER A 214 12.39 -9.12 3.93
CA SER A 214 11.40 -8.04 3.97
C SER A 214 10.66 -7.89 2.65
N PHE A 215 9.37 -7.61 2.74
CA PHE A 215 8.52 -7.20 1.63
C PHE A 215 8.12 -5.71 1.68
N VAL A 216 8.77 -4.91 2.52
CA VAL A 216 8.59 -3.45 2.54
C VAL A 216 9.50 -2.83 1.49
N ALA A 217 8.92 -2.23 0.45
CA ALA A 217 9.69 -1.51 -0.56
C ALA A 217 10.39 -0.29 0.06
N LEU A 218 11.56 0.06 -0.50
CA LEU A 218 12.27 1.26 -0.08
C LEU A 218 11.34 2.48 -0.10
N ARG A 219 11.39 3.29 0.98
CA ARG A 219 10.72 4.60 1.11
C ARG A 219 9.19 4.56 1.25
N THR A 220 8.58 3.38 1.28
CA THR A 220 7.16 3.24 1.65
C THR A 220 7.05 3.17 3.16
N GLY A 221 7.76 2.26 3.81
CA GLY A 221 7.78 2.16 5.26
C GLY A 221 6.68 1.28 5.84
N LEU A 222 5.63 0.97 5.06
CA LEU A 222 4.66 -0.06 5.40
C LEU A 222 4.26 -0.89 4.16
N ALA A 223 4.04 -2.18 4.39
CA ALA A 223 3.51 -3.11 3.40
C ALA A 223 2.49 -4.06 4.03
N ILE A 224 1.37 -4.31 3.36
CA ILE A 224 0.41 -5.35 3.73
C ILE A 224 0.38 -6.39 2.62
N ALA A 225 0.68 -7.63 2.95
CA ALA A 225 0.67 -8.74 2.02
C ALA A 225 -0.49 -9.69 2.34
N TYR A 226 -1.19 -10.14 1.29
CA TYR A 226 -2.19 -11.21 1.35
C TYR A 226 -1.68 -12.45 0.64
N ASN A 227 -1.87 -13.59 1.29
CA ASN A 227 -1.42 -14.88 0.78
C ASN A 227 -2.23 -15.29 -0.45
N ARG A 228 -1.55 -15.89 -1.43
CA ARG A 228 -2.17 -16.45 -2.63
C ARG A 228 -3.38 -17.34 -2.31
N SER A 229 -3.25 -18.27 -1.36
CA SER A 229 -4.31 -19.23 -1.03
C SER A 229 -5.57 -18.55 -0.48
N PHE A 230 -5.39 -17.52 0.34
CA PHE A 230 -6.47 -16.69 0.84
C PHE A 230 -7.10 -15.86 -0.29
N LEU A 231 -6.28 -15.26 -1.17
CA LEU A 231 -6.76 -14.51 -2.32
C LEU A 231 -7.54 -15.40 -3.30
N ASP A 232 -7.06 -16.61 -3.61
CA ASP A 232 -7.75 -17.58 -4.47
C ASP A 232 -9.11 -17.97 -3.88
N LEU A 233 -9.21 -18.19 -2.57
CA LEU A 233 -10.49 -18.42 -1.88
C LEU A 233 -11.45 -17.23 -2.04
N MET A 234 -10.94 -16.00 -1.93
CA MET A 234 -11.77 -14.79 -2.09
C MET A 234 -12.21 -14.60 -3.55
N LEU A 235 -11.32 -14.85 -4.50
CA LEU A 235 -11.59 -14.78 -5.93
C LEU A 235 -12.62 -15.83 -6.36
N GLU A 236 -12.49 -17.07 -5.89
CA GLU A 236 -13.45 -18.15 -6.16
C GLU A 236 -14.85 -17.79 -5.65
N ARG A 237 -14.96 -17.24 -4.43
CA ARG A 237 -16.24 -16.78 -3.88
C ARG A 237 -16.82 -15.62 -4.67
N GLY A 238 -15.98 -14.64 -5.01
CA GLY A 238 -16.37 -13.50 -5.84
C GLY A 238 -16.89 -13.94 -7.20
N ALA A 239 -16.23 -14.92 -7.81
CA ALA A 239 -16.64 -15.50 -9.08
C ALA A 239 -17.98 -16.25 -8.97
N ASN A 240 -18.10 -17.17 -8.00
CA ASN A 240 -19.33 -17.93 -7.75
C ASN A 240 -20.54 -17.04 -7.44
N ALA A 241 -20.35 -15.92 -6.75
CA ALA A 241 -21.44 -14.97 -6.46
C ALA A 241 -21.97 -14.28 -7.72
N LYS A 242 -21.18 -14.21 -8.80
CA LYS A 242 -21.53 -13.55 -10.06
C LYS A 242 -22.15 -14.51 -11.08
N ILE A 243 -21.88 -15.81 -10.98
CA ILE A 243 -22.52 -16.83 -11.83
C ILE A 243 -24.04 -16.78 -11.65
N GLY A 244 -24.78 -16.79 -12.76
CA GLY A 244 -26.23 -16.67 -12.82
C GLY A 244 -26.77 -15.24 -12.65
N GLN A 245 -25.91 -14.23 -12.42
CA GLN A 245 -26.34 -12.83 -12.43
C GLN A 245 -26.46 -12.32 -13.86
N THR A 246 -27.50 -11.52 -14.11
CA THR A 246 -27.65 -10.76 -15.36
C THR A 246 -27.02 -9.38 -15.19
N ILE A 247 -26.01 -9.07 -16.01
CA ILE A 247 -25.34 -7.78 -16.06
C ILE A 247 -25.52 -7.23 -17.49
N ASN A 248 -26.19 -6.08 -17.63
CA ASN A 248 -26.47 -5.47 -18.94
C ASN A 248 -27.02 -6.47 -19.99
N ASP A 249 -28.06 -7.21 -19.62
CA ASP A 249 -28.73 -8.26 -20.42
C ASP A 249 -27.91 -9.51 -20.76
N ALA A 250 -26.65 -9.61 -20.29
CA ALA A 250 -25.84 -10.82 -20.38
C ALA A 250 -25.88 -11.59 -19.05
N GLU A 251 -26.26 -12.86 -19.11
CA GLU A 251 -26.23 -13.79 -17.97
C GLU A 251 -24.85 -14.45 -17.90
N ILE A 252 -24.17 -14.32 -16.77
CA ILE A 252 -22.87 -14.98 -16.55
C ILE A 252 -23.13 -16.47 -16.32
N LEU A 253 -22.65 -17.33 -17.22
CA LEU A 253 -22.80 -18.78 -17.10
C LEU A 253 -21.64 -19.40 -16.32
N ASP A 254 -20.43 -18.90 -16.55
CA ASP A 254 -19.21 -19.38 -15.89
C ASP A 254 -18.25 -18.21 -15.66
N LEU A 255 -17.51 -18.30 -14.56
CA LEU A 255 -16.47 -17.34 -14.21
C LEU A 255 -15.49 -18.03 -13.26
N VAL A 256 -14.22 -18.00 -13.64
CA VAL A 256 -13.08 -18.48 -12.86
C VAL A 256 -12.11 -17.33 -12.70
N LEU A 257 -11.76 -17.06 -11.44
CA LEU A 257 -10.78 -16.06 -11.06
C LEU A 257 -9.70 -16.75 -10.22
N ALA A 258 -8.44 -16.54 -10.54
CA ALA A 258 -7.32 -17.13 -9.81
C ALA A 258 -6.09 -16.22 -9.83
N MET A 259 -5.32 -16.20 -8.75
CA MET A 259 -4.04 -15.53 -8.71
C MET A 259 -3.02 -16.24 -9.62
N THR A 260 -2.30 -15.46 -10.41
CA THR A 260 -1.06 -15.86 -11.08
C THR A 260 0.12 -15.20 -10.38
N ASP A 261 1.35 -15.49 -10.82
CA ASP A 261 2.55 -14.94 -10.20
C ASP A 261 2.63 -13.40 -10.25
N GLN A 262 1.90 -12.75 -11.17
CA GLN A 262 1.97 -11.31 -11.43
C GLN A 262 0.61 -10.62 -11.62
N SER A 263 -0.49 -11.37 -11.67
CA SER A 263 -1.82 -10.84 -12.00
C SER A 263 -2.92 -11.70 -11.42
N ILE A 264 -4.17 -11.33 -11.68
CA ILE A 264 -5.33 -12.21 -11.53
C ILE A 264 -5.67 -12.73 -12.92
N SER A 265 -5.70 -14.05 -13.09
CA SER A 265 -6.26 -14.69 -14.28
C SER A 265 -7.77 -14.63 -14.23
N VAL A 266 -8.38 -14.27 -15.35
CA VAL A 266 -9.82 -14.34 -15.56
C VAL A 266 -10.09 -15.27 -16.72
N ASP A 267 -11.07 -16.14 -16.54
CA ASP A 267 -11.65 -16.97 -17.58
C ASP A 267 -13.15 -17.04 -17.32
N GLY A 268 -14.00 -16.78 -18.31
CA GLY A 268 -15.42 -16.78 -18.09
C GLY A 268 -16.23 -16.76 -19.36
N ARG A 269 -17.53 -17.04 -19.18
CA ARG A 269 -18.51 -17.18 -20.24
C ARG A 269 -19.80 -16.49 -19.84
N ALA A 270 -20.34 -15.67 -20.72
CA ALA A 270 -21.62 -15.01 -20.55
C ALA A 270 -22.47 -15.19 -21.80
N VAL A 271 -23.78 -15.32 -21.61
CA VAL A 271 -24.74 -15.44 -22.70
C VAL A 271 -25.69 -14.27 -22.67
N ARG A 272 -25.78 -13.56 -23.79
CA ARG A 272 -26.77 -12.49 -23.96
C ARG A 272 -27.98 -13.02 -24.69
N ARG A 273 -29.14 -12.97 -24.03
CA ARG A 273 -30.41 -13.40 -24.62
C ARG A 273 -30.98 -12.30 -25.50
N VAL A 274 -31.15 -12.57 -26.79
CA VAL A 274 -31.67 -11.58 -27.73
C VAL A 274 -33.05 -11.98 -28.21
N THR A 275 -34.06 -11.13 -27.97
CA THR A 275 -35.43 -11.43 -28.37
C THR A 275 -35.53 -11.40 -29.91
N ALA A 276 -35.58 -12.58 -30.54
CA ALA A 276 -35.67 -12.85 -31.98
C ALA A 276 -34.35 -13.10 -32.75
N LEU A 277 -33.22 -13.31 -32.07
CA LEU A 277 -31.95 -13.77 -32.65
C LEU A 277 -31.41 -14.96 -31.83
N PRO A 278 -30.46 -15.77 -32.35
CA PRO A 278 -29.72 -16.71 -31.52
C PRO A 278 -29.04 -15.95 -30.38
N ASP A 279 -29.00 -16.60 -29.22
CA ASP A 279 -28.32 -16.06 -28.04
C ASP A 279 -26.83 -15.92 -28.35
N VAL A 280 -26.23 -14.79 -27.96
CA VAL A 280 -24.82 -14.51 -28.25
C VAL A 280 -23.96 -15.07 -27.12
N ASP A 281 -23.06 -15.98 -27.47
CA ASP A 281 -22.10 -16.54 -26.54
C ASP A 281 -20.81 -15.73 -26.50
N ILE A 282 -20.48 -15.20 -25.33
CA ILE A 282 -19.32 -14.33 -25.11
C ILE A 282 -18.37 -15.06 -24.15
N SER A 283 -17.17 -15.38 -24.62
CA SER A 283 -16.07 -15.83 -23.78
C SER A 283 -15.08 -14.71 -23.55
N PHE A 284 -14.52 -14.62 -22.35
CA PHE A 284 -13.48 -13.66 -22.02
C PHE A 284 -12.39 -14.32 -21.19
N ALA A 285 -11.13 -14.11 -21.57
CA ALA A 285 -9.99 -14.69 -20.89
C ALA A 285 -8.78 -13.76 -20.91
N GLY A 286 -8.04 -13.68 -19.81
CA GLY A 286 -6.76 -12.98 -19.75
C GLY A 286 -6.43 -12.37 -18.39
N PRO A 287 -5.27 -11.70 -18.28
CA PRO A 287 -4.81 -11.11 -17.03
C PRO A 287 -5.51 -9.79 -16.68
N MET A 288 -5.89 -9.68 -15.41
CA MET A 288 -6.24 -8.44 -14.72
C MET A 288 -5.11 -8.03 -13.78
N LEU A 289 -4.58 -6.83 -13.97
CA LEU A 289 -3.53 -6.26 -13.13
C LEU A 289 -4.15 -5.28 -12.11
N PRO A 290 -4.01 -5.51 -10.80
CA PRO A 290 -4.49 -4.57 -9.80
C PRO A 290 -3.67 -3.27 -9.86
N VAL A 291 -4.36 -2.15 -9.75
CA VAL A 291 -3.77 -0.81 -9.74
C VAL A 291 -4.43 0.00 -8.63
N LEU A 292 -3.65 0.37 -7.63
CA LEU A 292 -4.10 1.25 -6.56
C LEU A 292 -4.03 2.70 -7.03
N VAL A 293 -5.11 3.45 -6.83
CA VAL A 293 -5.08 4.89 -7.03
C VAL A 293 -4.32 5.51 -5.85
N ARG A 294 -3.06 5.88 -6.10
CA ARG A 294 -2.16 6.50 -5.11
C ARG A 294 -2.83 7.63 -4.31
N GLY A 295 -2.60 7.62 -3.00
CA GLY A 295 -3.20 8.52 -2.01
C GLY A 295 -4.67 8.24 -1.73
N THR A 296 -5.18 7.08 -2.13
CA THR A 296 -6.56 6.65 -1.83
C THR A 296 -6.61 5.15 -1.62
N THR A 297 -7.68 4.69 -1.00
CA THR A 297 -7.98 3.26 -0.81
C THR A 297 -8.67 2.63 -2.01
N VAL A 298 -8.88 3.41 -3.08
CA VAL A 298 -9.59 2.97 -4.29
C VAL A 298 -8.67 2.12 -5.17
N MET A 299 -9.07 0.88 -5.39
CA MET A 299 -8.44 -0.02 -6.35
C MET A 299 -9.16 0.01 -7.71
N ASN A 300 -8.37 0.02 -8.77
CA ASN A 300 -8.79 -0.25 -10.14
C ASN A 300 -8.08 -1.51 -10.64
N PHE A 301 -8.55 -2.05 -11.76
CA PHE A 301 -7.86 -3.13 -12.45
C PHE A 301 -7.59 -2.72 -13.89
N ASP A 302 -6.36 -2.90 -14.35
CA ASP A 302 -6.05 -2.87 -15.76
C ASP A 302 -6.38 -4.24 -16.37
N VAL A 303 -7.26 -4.23 -17.36
CA VAL A 303 -7.72 -5.45 -18.05
C VAL A 303 -7.48 -5.37 -19.55
N SER A 304 -6.58 -4.49 -19.99
CA SER A 304 -6.22 -4.38 -21.41
C SER A 304 -5.69 -5.68 -22.02
N GLY A 305 -5.31 -6.66 -21.18
CA GLY A 305 -4.89 -8.00 -21.61
C GLY A 305 -6.01 -9.05 -21.61
N VAL A 306 -7.25 -8.70 -21.25
CA VAL A 306 -8.39 -9.64 -21.34
C VAL A 306 -8.91 -9.63 -22.77
N ASP A 307 -8.75 -10.76 -23.44
CA ASP A 307 -9.28 -11.02 -24.78
C ASP A 307 -10.74 -11.48 -24.66
N VAL A 308 -11.53 -11.12 -25.65
CA VAL A 308 -12.99 -11.31 -25.65
C VAL A 308 -13.37 -11.82 -27.02
N ASP A 309 -13.88 -13.05 -27.02
CA ASP A 309 -14.25 -13.78 -28.23
C ASP A 309 -15.75 -14.03 -28.23
N VAL A 310 -16.35 -13.92 -29.41
CA VAL A 310 -17.73 -14.30 -29.70
C VAL A 310 -17.67 -15.55 -30.57
N ALA A 311 -18.43 -16.59 -30.23
CA ALA A 311 -18.31 -17.90 -30.87
C ALA A 311 -18.38 -17.83 -32.41
N ASP A 312 -17.55 -18.63 -33.10
CA ASP A 312 -17.43 -18.66 -34.57
C ASP A 312 -18.78 -18.87 -35.32
N GLU A 313 -19.74 -19.59 -34.72
CA GLU A 313 -21.07 -19.81 -35.30
C GLU A 313 -21.91 -18.52 -35.32
N ASP A 314 -21.73 -17.68 -34.29
CA ASP A 314 -22.33 -16.36 -34.18
C ASP A 314 -21.54 -15.34 -35.01
N GLU A 315 -20.21 -15.44 -35.08
CA GLU A 315 -19.37 -14.59 -35.94
C GLU A 315 -19.68 -14.85 -37.43
N LEU A 316 -19.89 -16.11 -37.82
CA LEU A 316 -20.32 -16.49 -39.17
C LEU A 316 -21.75 -16.00 -39.42
N PHE A 317 -22.66 -16.08 -38.45
CA PHE A 317 -24.00 -15.51 -38.57
C PHE A 317 -23.97 -13.97 -38.67
N PHE A 318 -23.14 -13.26 -37.89
CA PHE A 318 -22.98 -11.81 -37.96
C PHE A 318 -22.27 -11.39 -39.24
N ASN A 319 -21.25 -12.11 -39.71
CA ASN A 319 -20.58 -11.86 -40.99
C ASN A 319 -21.49 -12.18 -42.18
N VAL A 320 -22.28 -13.26 -42.10
CA VAL A 320 -23.32 -13.61 -43.10
C VAL A 320 -24.47 -12.62 -43.04
N LEU A 321 -24.93 -12.18 -41.87
CA LEU A 321 -25.96 -11.15 -41.72
C LEU A 321 -25.45 -9.81 -42.23
N LYS A 322 -24.21 -9.42 -41.92
CA LYS A 322 -23.54 -8.21 -42.43
C LYS A 322 -23.36 -8.28 -43.95
N TRP A 323 -22.96 -9.43 -44.49
CA TRP A 323 -22.88 -9.68 -45.93
C TRP A 323 -24.27 -9.65 -46.60
N PHE A 324 -25.26 -10.32 -46.01
CA PHE A 324 -26.65 -10.37 -46.49
C PHE A 324 -27.30 -8.99 -46.44
N VAL A 325 -27.07 -8.22 -45.38
CA VAL A 325 -27.52 -6.82 -45.19
C VAL A 325 -26.82 -5.90 -46.20
N THR A 326 -25.52 -6.08 -46.46
CA THR A 326 -24.77 -5.26 -47.44
C THR A 326 -25.23 -5.54 -48.88
N ILE A 327 -25.51 -6.80 -49.21
CA ILE A 327 -26.00 -7.21 -50.54
C ILE A 327 -27.46 -6.82 -50.76
N PHE A 328 -28.34 -6.99 -49.76
CA PHE A 328 -29.74 -6.54 -49.86
C PHE A 328 -29.85 -5.02 -49.89
N ALA A 329 -28.99 -4.28 -49.18
CA ALA A 329 -28.90 -2.82 -49.29
C ALA A 329 -28.52 -2.39 -50.72
N GLY A 330 -27.65 -3.15 -51.39
CA GLY A 330 -27.37 -3.00 -52.82
C GLY A 330 -28.59 -3.30 -53.70
N ALA A 331 -29.29 -4.41 -53.49
CA ALA A 331 -30.39 -4.85 -54.35
C ALA A 331 -31.70 -4.03 -54.22
N LEU A 332 -32.01 -3.51 -53.02
CA LEU A 332 -33.20 -2.69 -52.76
C LEU A 332 -33.09 -1.26 -53.30
N LEU A 333 -31.89 -0.72 -53.48
CA LEU A 333 -31.67 0.59 -54.13
C LEU A 333 -31.94 0.56 -55.64
N PHE A 334 -31.92 -0.62 -56.28
CA PHE A 334 -32.10 -0.77 -57.73
C PHE A 334 -33.48 -1.29 -58.16
N THR A 335 -34.29 -1.82 -57.26
CA THR A 335 -35.60 -2.42 -57.59
C THR A 335 -36.75 -1.55 -57.05
N GLY A 336 -37.23 -0.64 -57.91
CA GLY A 336 -38.19 0.41 -57.56
C GLY A 336 -39.60 -0.05 -57.14
N LEU A 337 -39.75 -0.48 -55.89
CA LEU A 337 -41.04 -0.72 -55.22
C LEU A 337 -41.16 0.17 -53.98
N ALA A 338 -41.66 1.40 -54.16
CA ALA A 338 -41.59 2.53 -53.22
C ALA A 338 -42.40 2.38 -51.90
N SER A 339 -43.35 1.45 -51.81
CA SER A 339 -44.21 1.29 -50.62
C SER A 339 -43.76 0.18 -49.67
N VAL A 340 -43.02 -0.84 -50.16
CA VAL A 340 -42.40 -1.89 -49.33
C VAL A 340 -41.00 -1.48 -48.88
N THR A 341 -40.33 -0.59 -49.64
CA THR A 341 -39.02 -0.04 -49.28
C THR A 341 -39.08 0.84 -48.03
N LEU A 342 -40.12 1.64 -47.80
CA LEU A 342 -40.15 2.53 -46.63
C LEU A 342 -40.32 1.78 -45.30
N LEU A 343 -41.21 0.77 -45.26
CA LEU A 343 -41.37 -0.09 -44.10
C LEU A 343 -40.16 -1.03 -43.91
N GLY A 344 -39.60 -1.51 -45.02
CA GLY A 344 -38.37 -2.30 -45.05
C GLY A 344 -37.14 -1.51 -44.58
N ILE A 345 -36.99 -0.25 -44.99
CA ILE A 345 -35.90 0.66 -44.58
C ILE A 345 -36.05 1.06 -43.12
N ALA A 346 -37.27 1.26 -42.61
CA ALA A 346 -37.51 1.56 -41.20
C ALA A 346 -37.21 0.34 -40.30
N LEU A 347 -37.69 -0.85 -40.68
CA LEU A 347 -37.36 -2.11 -40.00
C LEU A 347 -35.85 -2.42 -40.10
N TRP A 348 -35.24 -2.14 -41.24
CA TRP A 348 -33.80 -2.28 -41.51
C TRP A 348 -32.96 -1.31 -40.68
N LEU A 349 -33.31 -0.02 -40.60
CA LEU A 349 -32.64 0.95 -39.73
C LEU A 349 -32.74 0.49 -38.27
N THR A 350 -33.89 0.02 -37.81
CA THR A 350 -34.01 -0.50 -36.43
C THR A 350 -33.23 -1.79 -36.20
N ALA A 351 -33.13 -2.68 -37.20
CA ALA A 351 -32.38 -3.94 -37.09
C ALA A 351 -30.87 -3.69 -37.13
N VAL A 352 -30.40 -2.84 -38.05
CA VAL A 352 -29.00 -2.41 -38.15
C VAL A 352 -28.58 -1.60 -36.92
N GLN A 353 -29.44 -0.73 -36.40
CA GLN A 353 -29.18 -0.01 -35.15
C GLN A 353 -29.11 -0.97 -33.96
N LYS A 354 -29.98 -1.99 -33.89
CA LYS A 354 -29.91 -3.03 -32.85
C LYS A 354 -28.64 -3.87 -32.95
N VAL A 355 -28.23 -4.25 -34.15
CA VAL A 355 -27.00 -5.03 -34.42
C VAL A 355 -25.75 -4.19 -34.12
N TRP A 356 -25.73 -2.91 -34.49
CA TRP A 356 -24.62 -2.00 -34.20
C TRP A 356 -24.54 -1.64 -32.71
N ASN A 357 -25.67 -1.43 -32.05
CA ASN A 357 -25.71 -1.21 -30.61
C ASN A 357 -25.30 -2.50 -29.85
N ALA A 358 -25.67 -3.68 -30.36
CA ALA A 358 -25.20 -4.95 -29.81
C ALA A 358 -23.69 -5.11 -29.97
N ASP A 359 -23.08 -4.73 -31.10
CA ASP A 359 -21.63 -4.74 -31.35
C ASP A 359 -20.89 -3.83 -30.34
N VAL A 360 -21.37 -2.60 -30.16
CA VAL A 360 -20.82 -1.66 -29.17
C VAL A 360 -21.05 -2.11 -27.73
N GLU A 361 -22.16 -2.78 -27.43
CA GLU A 361 -22.45 -3.32 -26.09
C GLU A 361 -21.69 -4.63 -25.80
N ILE A 362 -21.40 -5.46 -26.80
CA ILE A 362 -20.54 -6.64 -26.71
C ILE A 362 -19.08 -6.21 -26.52
N GLU A 363 -18.62 -5.17 -27.22
CA GLU A 363 -17.32 -4.53 -26.95
C GLU A 363 -17.24 -3.91 -25.53
N ASN A 364 -18.37 -3.59 -24.90
CA ASN A 364 -18.44 -2.98 -23.56
C ASN A 364 -18.84 -3.96 -22.42
N ALA A 365 -19.30 -5.16 -22.73
CA ALA A 365 -19.57 -6.22 -21.75
C ALA A 365 -18.32 -6.57 -20.91
N PRO A 366 -17.10 -6.65 -21.49
CA PRO A 366 -15.86 -6.83 -20.75
C PRO A 366 -15.61 -5.68 -19.77
N ASN A 367 -15.86 -4.43 -20.19
CA ASN A 367 -15.72 -3.27 -19.31
C ASN A 367 -16.76 -3.27 -18.18
N THR A 368 -17.97 -3.75 -18.43
CA THR A 368 -19.03 -3.80 -17.41
C THR A 368 -18.79 -4.93 -16.40
N LEU A 369 -18.40 -6.10 -16.88
CA LEU A 369 -18.07 -7.25 -16.04
C LEU A 369 -16.78 -7.00 -15.25
N ARG A 370 -15.79 -6.37 -15.88
CA ARG A 370 -14.61 -5.75 -15.25
C ARG A 370 -15.01 -4.77 -14.15
N ASP A 371 -15.87 -3.80 -14.41
CA ASP A 371 -16.24 -2.77 -13.44
C ASP A 371 -17.01 -3.38 -12.25
N SER A 372 -17.83 -4.42 -12.49
CA SER A 372 -18.55 -5.18 -11.46
C SER A 372 -17.61 -6.02 -10.58
N LEU A 373 -16.59 -6.66 -11.17
CA LEU A 373 -15.56 -7.41 -10.45
C LEU A 373 -14.58 -6.50 -9.72
N ALA A 374 -14.15 -5.41 -10.38
CA ALA A 374 -13.33 -4.36 -9.81
C ALA A 374 -14.03 -3.67 -8.64
N SER A 375 -15.35 -3.45 -8.71
CA SER A 375 -16.12 -2.88 -7.61
C SER A 375 -16.28 -3.86 -6.44
N ALA A 376 -16.43 -5.16 -6.69
CA ALA A 376 -16.57 -6.17 -5.65
C ALA A 376 -15.24 -6.43 -4.92
N LEU A 377 -14.15 -6.61 -5.68
CA LEU A 377 -12.79 -6.75 -5.16
C LEU A 377 -12.30 -5.44 -4.55
N GLY A 378 -12.60 -4.31 -5.20
CA GLY A 378 -12.30 -2.97 -4.70
C GLY A 378 -13.00 -2.67 -3.38
N ALA A 379 -14.23 -3.11 -3.15
CA ALA A 379 -14.90 -2.93 -1.86
C ALA A 379 -14.24 -3.74 -0.72
N GLN A 380 -13.83 -4.98 -1.00
CA GLN A 380 -13.14 -5.83 -0.01
C GLN A 380 -11.72 -5.35 0.26
N LEU A 381 -10.99 -4.91 -0.78
CA LEU A 381 -9.63 -4.41 -0.65
C LEU A 381 -9.59 -2.95 -0.18
N SER A 382 -10.64 -2.14 -0.42
CA SER A 382 -10.81 -0.82 0.20
C SER A 382 -11.03 -0.95 1.69
N GLN A 383 -11.77 -1.93 2.21
CA GLN A 383 -11.85 -2.14 3.67
C GLN A 383 -10.49 -2.43 4.29
N LEU A 384 -9.62 -3.14 3.57
CA LEU A 384 -8.24 -3.43 3.98
C LEU A 384 -7.30 -2.23 3.81
N ALA A 385 -7.59 -1.34 2.85
CA ALA A 385 -6.85 -0.11 2.63
C ALA A 385 -7.38 1.08 3.46
N ASP A 386 -8.62 1.06 3.93
CA ASP A 386 -9.18 2.04 4.87
C ASP A 386 -8.47 1.91 6.24
N ALA A 387 -7.97 0.70 6.57
CA ALA A 387 -7.03 0.50 7.67
C ALA A 387 -5.63 1.11 7.43
N LEU A 388 -5.30 1.52 6.19
CA LEU A 388 -4.07 2.24 5.83
C LEU A 388 -4.24 3.76 5.76
N ASP A 389 -5.47 4.27 5.66
CA ASP A 389 -5.82 5.70 5.55
C ASP A 389 -6.14 6.33 6.91
N ASP A 390 -5.74 5.66 7.99
CA ASP A 390 -6.02 6.11 9.35
C ASP A 390 -4.91 7.03 9.88
N ASP A 391 -5.34 8.12 10.50
CA ASP A 391 -4.49 8.95 11.36
C ASP A 391 -4.30 8.21 12.68
N THR A 392 -3.61 7.07 12.65
CA THR A 392 -3.41 6.27 13.86
C THR A 392 -2.36 6.95 14.74
N ASP A 393 -2.79 7.35 15.93
CA ASP A 393 -1.88 7.80 16.98
C ASP A 393 -1.07 6.59 17.47
N VAL A 394 0.24 6.60 17.25
CA VAL A 394 1.16 5.64 17.88
C VAL A 394 1.74 6.32 19.10
N GLY A 395 1.31 5.87 20.28
CA GLY A 395 1.63 6.52 21.54
C GLY A 395 1.15 7.97 21.54
N GLU A 396 2.08 8.91 21.34
CA GLU A 396 1.82 10.36 21.39
C GLU A 396 2.02 11.09 20.06
N LEU A 397 2.44 10.37 19.02
CA LEU A 397 2.69 10.96 17.71
C LEU A 397 1.64 10.52 16.71
N ARG A 398 1.12 11.51 15.97
CA ARG A 398 0.27 11.27 14.81
C ARG A 398 1.11 10.92 13.60
N ILE A 399 1.00 9.67 13.18
CA ILE A 399 1.65 9.13 11.99
C ILE A 399 0.71 9.33 10.79
N ASP A 400 1.25 9.79 9.67
CA ASP A 400 0.49 9.89 8.43
C ASP A 400 0.87 8.72 7.52
N ALA A 401 -0.13 7.94 7.13
CA ALA A 401 0.00 6.81 6.22
C ALA A 401 -0.72 7.13 4.90
N THR A 402 0.02 7.14 3.80
CA THR A 402 -0.51 7.45 2.48
C THR A 402 -0.41 6.21 1.58
N PRO A 403 -1.52 5.65 1.07
CA PRO A 403 -1.46 4.52 0.15
C PRO A 403 -0.63 4.84 -1.11
N ASP A 404 0.32 3.97 -1.46
CA ASP A 404 1.28 4.20 -2.55
C ASP A 404 0.90 3.45 -3.83
N SER A 405 0.96 2.12 -3.75
CA SER A 405 0.84 1.21 -4.89
C SER A 405 0.45 -0.19 -4.42
N VAL A 406 0.07 -1.03 -5.38
CA VAL A 406 -0.17 -2.45 -5.19
C VAL A 406 0.66 -3.21 -6.20
N VAL A 407 1.25 -4.33 -5.78
CA VAL A 407 2.01 -5.23 -6.65
C VAL A 407 1.59 -6.67 -6.38
N VAL A 408 1.72 -7.53 -7.39
CA VAL A 408 1.54 -8.98 -7.23
C VAL A 408 2.90 -9.64 -7.38
N VAL A 409 3.29 -10.43 -6.38
CA VAL A 409 4.59 -11.11 -6.31
C VAL A 409 4.34 -12.57 -5.95
N GLN A 410 4.61 -13.48 -6.88
CA GLN A 410 4.45 -14.93 -6.69
C GLN A 410 3.03 -15.32 -6.26
N GLY A 411 2.02 -14.59 -6.75
CA GLY A 411 0.61 -14.79 -6.41
C GLY A 411 0.17 -14.17 -5.09
N ASN A 412 1.07 -13.53 -4.34
CA ASN A 412 0.72 -12.71 -3.19
C ASN A 412 0.45 -11.28 -3.64
N MET A 413 -0.59 -10.65 -3.10
CA MET A 413 -0.90 -9.24 -3.37
C MET A 413 -0.33 -8.39 -2.23
N VAL A 414 0.53 -7.43 -2.57
CA VAL A 414 1.22 -6.56 -1.62
C VAL A 414 0.78 -5.12 -1.84
N PHE A 415 0.17 -4.54 -0.83
CA PHE A 415 -0.20 -3.14 -0.72
C PHE A 415 0.94 -2.39 -0.05
N LEU A 416 1.36 -1.29 -0.66
CA LEU A 416 2.43 -0.46 -0.14
C LEU A 416 1.84 0.88 0.28
N ALA A 417 2.27 1.38 1.45
CA ALA A 417 1.90 2.70 1.95
C ALA A 417 3.15 3.48 2.36
N GLN A 418 3.16 4.77 2.06
CA GLN A 418 4.17 5.72 2.48
C GLN A 418 3.86 6.22 3.90
N ILE A 419 4.78 6.02 4.83
CA ILE A 419 4.66 6.46 6.22
C ILE A 419 5.52 7.71 6.45
N LEU A 420 4.89 8.76 6.99
CA LEU A 420 5.53 10.02 7.35
C LEU A 420 5.33 10.31 8.85
N VAL A 421 6.38 10.04 9.63
CA VAL A 421 6.38 10.33 11.07
C VAL A 421 6.82 11.77 11.34
N ARG A 422 7.96 12.17 10.74
CA ARG A 422 8.52 13.52 10.84
C ARG A 422 8.31 14.34 9.56
N PRO A 423 8.31 15.68 9.65
CA PRO A 423 8.31 16.52 8.46
C PRO A 423 9.51 16.26 7.55
N ILE A 424 9.29 16.19 6.25
CA ILE A 424 10.35 16.04 5.24
C ILE A 424 10.48 17.30 4.40
N THR A 425 11.70 17.58 3.94
CA THR A 425 11.96 18.62 2.93
C THR A 425 12.63 17.96 1.73
N ALA A 426 12.01 18.02 0.57
CA ALA A 426 12.55 17.43 -0.66
C ALA A 426 12.16 18.27 -1.88
N GLY A 427 13.09 18.45 -2.82
CA GLY A 427 12.81 19.12 -4.08
C GLY A 427 11.86 18.31 -4.97
N MET A 428 11.28 18.97 -5.97
CA MET A 428 10.46 18.31 -6.98
C MET A 428 11.35 17.74 -8.09
N ARG A 429 11.32 16.42 -8.30
CA ARG A 429 12.13 15.74 -9.32
C ARG A 429 11.39 15.58 -10.65
N SER A 430 10.17 15.07 -10.62
CA SER A 430 9.38 14.78 -11.83
C SER A 430 7.88 14.95 -11.60
N ALA A 431 7.10 15.02 -12.69
CA ALA A 431 5.64 15.10 -12.62
C ALA A 431 5.00 14.44 -13.84
N GLU A 432 3.90 13.74 -13.61
CA GLU A 432 3.11 13.08 -14.66
C GLU A 432 1.93 13.93 -15.06
N TYR A 433 1.82 14.20 -16.36
CA TYR A 433 0.75 15.02 -16.92
C TYR A 433 -0.34 14.17 -17.56
N SER A 434 -1.57 14.29 -17.07
CA SER A 434 -2.73 13.69 -17.72
C SER A 434 -3.26 14.63 -18.81
N LYS A 435 -3.11 14.24 -20.08
CA LYS A 435 -3.70 14.98 -21.22
C LYS A 435 -5.22 15.09 -21.12
N LYS A 436 -5.87 14.03 -20.62
CA LYS A 436 -7.34 13.98 -20.45
C LYS A 436 -7.81 15.03 -19.44
N LEU A 437 -7.19 15.06 -18.26
CA LEU A 437 -7.55 16.00 -17.19
C LEU A 437 -6.89 17.38 -17.34
N ARG A 438 -5.98 17.50 -18.33
CA ARG A 438 -5.17 18.68 -18.63
C ARG A 438 -4.41 19.23 -17.43
N ARG A 439 -3.94 18.35 -16.53
CA ARG A 439 -3.23 18.71 -15.29
C ARG A 439 -2.18 17.67 -14.92
N PHE A 440 -1.21 18.08 -14.11
CA PHE A 440 -0.31 17.15 -13.43
C PHE A 440 -1.11 16.35 -12.40
N VAL A 441 -0.89 15.03 -12.37
CA VAL A 441 -1.64 14.09 -11.53
C VAL A 441 -0.77 13.44 -10.47
N ILE A 442 0.49 13.14 -10.78
CA ILE A 442 1.46 12.55 -9.86
C ILE A 442 2.72 13.40 -9.87
N PHE A 443 3.31 13.63 -8.71
CA PHE A 443 4.56 14.32 -8.49
C PHE A 443 5.56 13.35 -7.84
N GLU A 444 6.80 13.36 -8.31
CA GLU A 444 7.92 12.62 -7.72
C GLU A 444 8.87 13.62 -7.07
N LEU A 445 9.18 13.39 -5.80
CA LEU A 445 10.16 14.17 -5.06
C LEU A 445 11.59 13.66 -5.32
N GLU A 446 12.60 14.44 -4.96
CA GLU A 446 14.02 14.07 -5.10
C GLU A 446 14.41 12.84 -4.27
N ASP A 447 13.74 12.62 -3.14
CA ASP A 447 13.86 11.40 -2.35
C ASP A 447 13.19 10.19 -3.03
N GLY A 448 12.58 10.38 -4.21
CA GLY A 448 11.90 9.40 -5.05
C GLY A 448 10.52 8.97 -4.57
N ARG A 449 9.99 9.54 -3.48
CA ARG A 449 8.59 9.36 -3.11
C ARG A 449 7.69 9.97 -4.17
N ARG A 450 6.59 9.30 -4.46
CA ARG A 450 5.59 9.75 -5.43
C ARG A 450 4.28 10.03 -4.73
N PHE A 451 3.66 11.15 -5.06
CA PHE A 451 2.40 11.60 -4.47
C PHE A 451 1.43 12.02 -5.55
N ARG A 452 0.14 11.81 -5.32
CA ARG A 452 -0.89 12.49 -6.10
C ARG A 452 -0.87 13.98 -5.78
N ALA A 453 -1.20 14.82 -6.75
CA ALA A 453 -1.21 16.28 -6.59
C ALA A 453 -2.01 16.78 -5.37
N GLN A 454 -3.21 16.22 -5.16
CA GLN A 454 -4.08 16.56 -4.03
C GLN A 454 -3.47 16.10 -2.70
N GLU A 455 -2.86 14.92 -2.70
CA GLU A 455 -2.28 14.33 -1.52
C GLU A 455 -1.03 15.09 -1.04
N LEU A 456 -0.15 15.43 -1.99
CA LEU A 456 1.00 16.27 -1.69
C LEU A 456 0.57 17.66 -1.18
N ALA A 457 -0.53 18.22 -1.72
CA ALA A 457 -1.07 19.48 -1.22
C ALA A 457 -1.63 19.36 0.20
N ARG A 458 -2.34 18.27 0.54
CA ARG A 458 -2.80 17.96 1.90
C ARG A 458 -1.62 17.89 2.88
N LEU A 459 -0.59 17.13 2.51
CA LEU A 459 0.61 16.94 3.33
C LEU A 459 1.43 18.23 3.49
N MET A 460 1.48 19.08 2.46
CA MET A 460 2.11 20.41 2.53
C MET A 460 1.32 21.36 3.44
N ALA A 461 -0.01 21.38 3.32
CA ALA A 461 -0.88 22.17 4.20
C ALA A 461 -0.77 21.75 5.66
N ALA A 462 -0.57 20.45 5.92
CA ALA A 462 -0.33 19.89 7.24
C ALA A 462 1.11 20.10 7.77
N GLY A 463 2.01 20.68 6.96
CA GLY A 463 3.42 20.90 7.30
C GLY A 463 4.25 19.61 7.38
N LYS A 464 3.74 18.49 6.87
CA LYS A 464 4.43 17.18 6.87
C LYS A 464 5.41 17.06 5.69
N VAL A 465 5.15 17.76 4.60
CA VAL A 465 6.05 17.82 3.44
C VAL A 465 6.33 19.28 3.10
N THR A 466 7.58 19.63 2.92
CA THR A 466 7.99 20.94 2.37
C THR A 466 8.67 20.71 1.04
N VAL A 467 8.12 21.30 -0.02
CA VAL A 467 8.72 21.27 -1.36
C VAL A 467 9.22 22.69 -1.70
N PRO A 468 10.53 22.95 -1.63
CA PRO A 468 11.09 24.26 -1.94
C PRO A 468 10.66 24.75 -3.33
N GLY A 469 10.25 26.01 -3.43
CA GLY A 469 9.78 26.63 -4.69
C GLY A 469 8.31 26.35 -5.02
N PHE A 470 7.59 25.61 -4.18
CA PHE A 470 6.16 25.33 -4.33
C PHE A 470 5.40 25.66 -3.05
N GLN A 471 4.11 25.91 -3.18
CA GLN A 471 3.17 26.08 -2.08
C GLN A 471 1.88 25.32 -2.40
N ASP A 472 1.21 24.83 -1.36
CA ASP A 472 -0.16 24.35 -1.50
C ASP A 472 -1.14 25.53 -1.68
N VAL A 473 -2.31 25.24 -2.22
CA VAL A 473 -3.44 26.16 -2.27
C VAL A 473 -4.65 25.44 -1.69
N ASP A 474 -5.02 25.85 -0.47
CA ASP A 474 -6.11 25.30 0.33
C ASP A 474 -6.04 23.77 0.46
N GLY A 475 -4.84 23.18 0.51
CA GLY A 475 -4.64 21.73 0.56
C GLY A 475 -5.16 20.94 -0.65
N ASN A 476 -5.56 21.60 -1.74
CA ASN A 476 -6.24 20.96 -2.88
C ASN A 476 -5.38 20.82 -4.12
N TYR A 477 -4.44 21.74 -4.35
CA TYR A 477 -3.53 21.69 -5.49
C TYR A 477 -2.24 22.44 -5.20
N LEU A 478 -1.21 22.18 -6.01
CA LEU A 478 0.11 22.79 -5.88
C LEU A 478 0.30 23.93 -6.87
N ARG A 479 0.99 24.98 -6.43
CA ARG A 479 1.40 26.10 -7.25
C ARG A 479 2.88 26.37 -7.06
N ALA A 480 3.60 26.64 -8.16
CA ALA A 480 4.97 27.15 -8.09
C ALA A 480 4.97 28.58 -7.54
N ASN A 481 5.99 28.90 -6.74
CA ASN A 481 6.15 30.23 -6.18
C ASN A 481 6.43 31.23 -7.32
N PRO A 482 5.68 32.34 -7.41
CA PRO A 482 5.76 33.27 -8.53
C PRO A 482 7.14 33.93 -8.68
N ASP A 483 7.92 33.99 -7.60
CA ASP A 483 9.27 34.57 -7.58
C ASP A 483 10.38 33.56 -7.88
N ASP A 484 10.06 32.26 -7.95
CA ASP A 484 11.01 31.19 -8.23
C ASP A 484 11.06 30.88 -9.74
N VAL A 485 12.09 31.40 -10.41
CA VAL A 485 12.27 31.26 -11.86
C VAL A 485 12.55 29.81 -12.29
N GLU A 486 13.11 28.98 -11.41
CA GLU A 486 13.36 27.56 -11.69
C GLU A 486 12.07 26.73 -11.58
N ALA A 487 11.25 26.99 -10.56
CA ALA A 487 9.95 26.33 -10.38
C ALA A 487 8.93 26.77 -11.45
N ASN A 488 8.88 28.05 -11.82
CA ASN A 488 7.95 28.56 -12.84
C ASN A 488 8.18 27.97 -14.25
N ASN A 489 9.34 27.35 -14.51
CA ASN A 489 9.68 26.73 -15.78
C ASN A 489 9.30 25.25 -15.89
N LEU A 490 8.59 24.64 -14.92
CA LEU A 490 8.21 23.22 -14.99
C LEU A 490 7.48 22.85 -16.28
N LEU A 491 6.50 23.64 -16.74
CA LEU A 491 5.81 23.37 -18.02
C LEU A 491 6.77 23.41 -19.23
N ARG A 492 7.85 24.21 -19.15
CA ARG A 492 8.85 24.37 -20.21
C ARG A 492 9.94 23.29 -20.15
N ARG A 493 10.39 22.90 -18.94
CA ARG A 493 11.31 21.78 -18.69
C ARG A 493 10.65 20.42 -18.98
N PHE A 494 9.38 20.21 -18.61
CA PHE A 494 8.65 18.96 -18.88
C PHE A 494 8.26 18.77 -20.35
N LYS A 495 8.16 19.85 -21.14
CA LYS A 495 8.01 19.72 -22.61
C LYS A 495 9.32 19.36 -23.31
N GLN A 496 10.47 19.46 -22.63
CA GLN A 496 11.80 19.27 -23.21
C GLN A 496 12.48 17.97 -22.77
N ASN A 497 12.08 17.36 -21.64
CA ASN A 497 12.59 16.08 -21.16
C ASN A 497 11.48 15.02 -21.12
N PHE A 498 11.84 13.78 -21.48
CA PHE A 498 11.02 12.56 -21.61
C PHE A 498 9.87 12.45 -20.60
N THR A 499 8.70 12.99 -20.95
CA THR A 499 7.43 12.65 -20.30
C THR A 499 7.03 11.24 -20.70
N THR A 500 7.01 10.32 -19.75
CA THR A 500 6.31 9.04 -19.92
C THR A 500 4.82 9.36 -19.93
N GLU A 501 4.18 9.18 -21.09
CA GLU A 501 2.76 9.47 -21.27
C GLU A 501 1.93 8.40 -20.56
N VAL A 502 1.30 8.73 -19.42
CA VAL A 502 0.28 7.87 -18.84
C VAL A 502 -1.04 8.13 -19.57
N VAL A 503 -1.30 7.31 -20.59
CA VAL A 503 -2.57 7.32 -21.33
C VAL A 503 -3.65 6.71 -20.45
N LEU A 504 -4.28 7.52 -19.59
CA LEU A 504 -5.57 7.16 -19.00
C LEU A 504 -6.64 7.29 -20.10
N ARG A 505 -6.85 6.21 -20.88
CA ARG A 505 -8.02 6.09 -21.75
C ARG A 505 -9.24 6.08 -20.85
N SER A 506 -10.18 6.99 -21.11
CA SER A 506 -11.54 6.84 -20.60
C SER A 506 -12.51 6.91 -21.75
N VAL A 507 -13.43 5.96 -21.76
CA VAL A 507 -14.62 5.99 -22.58
C VAL A 507 -15.53 7.11 -22.07
N ARG A 508 -16.12 7.86 -23.01
CA ARG A 508 -17.06 8.95 -22.75
C ARG A 508 -18.37 8.37 -22.17
N ARG A 509 -18.92 9.04 -21.15
CA ARG A 509 -20.32 8.87 -20.75
C ARG A 509 -21.27 9.33 -21.84
#